data_AF-F8KPI9-F1
#
_entry.id   AF-F8KPI9-F1
#
_cell.length_a   1.000
_cell.length_b   1.000
_cell.length_c   1.000
_cell.angle_alpha   90.00
_cell.angle_beta   90.00
_cell.angle_gamma   90.00
#
_symmetry.space_group_name_H-M   'P 1'
#
loop_
_entity.id
_entity.type
_entity.pdbx_description
1 polymer ?
#
loop_
_entity_poly.entity_id
_entity_poly.type
_entity_poly.pdbx_seq_one_letter_code
_entity_poly.pdbx_strand_id
1 'polypeptide(L)'
;MEQALHAWMHDSKRLQHFNGVFLFKKATQSQRTCQLKNFIVKIFKRSQIKHYQTYGTGLHLFRHSFATLIYQETQDLVLTSRALGHNSLLSTKIYIHTTQEHNKKVACVFDTLLKS
;
A
#
# COMPACT_ATOMS: atom_id res chain seq x y z
N MET A 1 10.88 -8.44 4.20
CA MET A 1 10.90 -8.00 2.79
C MET A 1 12.12 -8.55 2.06
N GLU A 2 13.30 -8.44 2.67
CA GLU A 2 14.58 -8.90 2.10
C GLU A 2 14.61 -10.38 1.74
N GLN A 3 14.04 -11.26 2.57
CA GLN A 3 14.02 -12.71 2.30
C GLN A 3 13.25 -13.08 1.01
N ALA A 4 12.13 -12.41 0.74
CA ALA A 4 11.34 -12.68 -0.45
C ALA A 4 12.03 -12.17 -1.73
N LEU A 5 12.70 -11.01 -1.64
CA LEU A 5 13.51 -10.48 -2.73
C LEU A 5 14.72 -11.38 -2.98
N HIS A 6 15.41 -11.80 -1.92
CA HIS A 6 16.54 -12.72 -1.99
C HIS A 6 16.12 -14.05 -2.65
N ALA A 7 15.03 -14.67 -2.18
CA ALA A 7 14.48 -15.86 -2.80
C ALA A 7 14.13 -15.66 -4.28
N TRP A 8 13.65 -14.47 -4.66
CA TRP A 8 13.36 -14.14 -6.05
C TRP A 8 14.64 -13.98 -6.90
N MET A 9 15.66 -13.32 -6.35
CA MET A 9 16.96 -13.10 -7.01
C MET A 9 17.80 -14.37 -7.14
N HIS A 10 17.50 -15.42 -6.38
CA HIS A 10 18.17 -16.72 -6.49
C HIS A 10 17.41 -17.75 -7.35
N ASP A 11 16.26 -17.38 -7.93
CA ASP A 11 15.50 -18.25 -8.83
C ASP A 11 16.05 -18.18 -10.27
N SER A 12 16.95 -19.12 -10.60
CA SER A 12 17.61 -19.21 -11.90
C SER A 12 16.64 -19.34 -13.08
N LYS A 13 15.46 -19.94 -12.87
CA LYS A 13 14.43 -20.08 -13.92
C LYS A 13 13.71 -18.76 -14.19
N ARG A 14 13.64 -17.84 -13.22
CA ARG A 14 13.07 -16.51 -13.43
C ARG A 14 14.09 -15.56 -14.05
N LEU A 15 15.33 -15.69 -13.61
CA LEU A 15 16.44 -14.89 -14.13
C LEU A 15 16.89 -15.27 -15.54
N GLN A 16 16.59 -16.49 -16.03
CA GLN A 16 16.92 -16.89 -17.40
C GLN A 16 16.37 -15.92 -18.48
N HIS A 17 15.31 -15.19 -18.15
CA HIS A 17 14.70 -14.21 -19.03
C HIS A 17 14.95 -12.76 -18.58
N PHE A 18 15.67 -12.52 -17.48
CA PHE A 18 15.97 -11.18 -17.01
C PHE A 18 17.04 -10.53 -17.88
N ASN A 19 16.73 -9.39 -18.50
CA ASN A 19 17.63 -8.66 -19.40
C ASN A 19 18.26 -7.42 -18.76
N GLY A 20 18.24 -7.32 -17.42
CA GLY A 20 18.77 -6.17 -16.68
C GLY A 20 17.83 -4.96 -16.60
N VAL A 21 16.73 -4.92 -17.37
CA VAL A 21 15.88 -3.72 -17.46
C VAL A 21 14.63 -3.80 -16.58
N PHE A 22 13.95 -4.96 -16.55
CA PHE A 22 12.71 -5.13 -15.78
C PHE A 22 12.79 -6.35 -14.87
N LEU A 23 12.65 -6.11 -13.56
CA LEU A 23 12.60 -7.18 -12.55
C LEU A 23 11.37 -8.08 -12.77
N PHE A 24 10.19 -7.49 -12.90
CA PHE A 24 8.95 -8.23 -13.13
C PHE A 24 8.63 -8.31 -14.62
N LYS A 25 8.81 -9.51 -15.18
CA LYS A 25 8.65 -9.80 -16.60
C LYS A 25 7.77 -11.03 -16.80
N LYS A 26 6.94 -11.01 -17.85
CA LYS A 26 6.29 -12.21 -18.36
C LYS A 26 7.27 -12.97 -19.27
N ALA A 27 7.15 -14.30 -19.34
CA ALA A 27 7.95 -15.11 -20.28
C ALA A 27 7.88 -14.60 -21.74
N THR A 28 6.76 -14.00 -22.15
CA THR A 28 6.59 -13.30 -23.44
C THR A 28 6.62 -11.78 -23.25
N GLN A 29 7.24 -11.07 -24.20
CA GLN A 29 7.85 -9.72 -24.12
C GLN A 29 7.04 -8.52 -23.59
N SER A 30 5.80 -8.65 -23.10
CA SER A 30 5.05 -7.49 -22.59
C SER A 30 4.16 -7.84 -21.39
N GLN A 31 4.41 -7.16 -20.26
CA GLN A 31 3.47 -7.11 -19.14
C GLN A 31 2.51 -5.94 -19.34
N ARG A 32 1.23 -6.23 -19.54
CA ARG A 32 0.16 -5.21 -19.42
C ARG A 32 -0.33 -5.17 -17.98
N THR A 33 -0.59 -3.97 -17.46
CA THR A 33 -1.11 -3.69 -16.10
C THR A 33 -2.37 -4.49 -15.74
N CYS A 34 -3.19 -4.86 -16.73
CA CYS A 34 -4.43 -5.62 -16.53
C CYS A 34 -4.23 -7.04 -15.96
N GLN A 35 -3.06 -7.67 -16.14
CA GLN A 35 -2.86 -9.07 -15.70
C GLN A 35 -2.60 -9.20 -14.20
N LEU A 36 -2.06 -8.17 -13.56
CA LEU A 36 -1.90 -8.15 -12.11
C LEU A 36 -3.25 -8.11 -11.38
N LYS A 37 -4.30 -7.54 -11.98
CA LYS A 37 -5.65 -7.52 -11.38
C LYS A 37 -6.15 -8.92 -11.04
N ASN A 38 -5.97 -9.88 -11.94
CA ASN A 38 -6.38 -11.28 -11.74
C ASN A 38 -5.54 -11.97 -10.66
N PHE A 39 -4.26 -11.62 -10.53
CA PHE A 39 -3.40 -12.12 -9.46
C PHE A 39 -3.87 -11.63 -8.08
N ILE A 40 -4.21 -10.35 -7.97
CA ILE A 40 -4.74 -9.77 -6.73
C ILE A 40 -6.07 -10.41 -6.32
N VAL A 41 -6.97 -10.66 -7.27
CA VAL A 41 -8.22 -11.41 -7.00
C VAL A 41 -7.94 -12.79 -6.41
N LYS A 42 -6.91 -13.50 -6.90
CA LYS A 42 -6.52 -14.80 -6.33
C LYS A 42 -6.00 -14.68 -4.91
N ILE A 43 -5.22 -13.63 -4.61
CA ILE A 43 -4.75 -13.36 -3.25
C ILE A 43 -5.95 -13.14 -2.32
N PHE A 44 -6.87 -12.25 -2.66
CA PHE A 44 -8.05 -11.97 -1.81
C PHE A 44 -8.91 -13.21 -1.57
N LYS A 45 -9.12 -14.03 -2.60
CA LYS A 45 -9.83 -15.32 -2.46
C LYS A 45 -9.13 -16.26 -1.49
N ARG A 46 -7.80 -16.38 -1.57
CA ARG A 46 -7.01 -17.24 -0.66
C ARG A 46 -6.99 -16.70 0.77
N SER A 47 -6.98 -15.38 0.93
CA SER A 47 -7.00 -14.70 2.23
C SER A 47 -8.40 -14.61 2.85
N GLN A 48 -9.44 -15.19 2.23
CA GLN A 48 -10.83 -15.14 2.70
C GLN A 48 -11.40 -13.71 2.86
N ILE A 49 -10.81 -12.72 2.17
CA ILE A 49 -11.26 -11.33 2.21
C ILE A 49 -12.45 -11.20 1.26
N LYS A 50 -13.64 -11.00 1.84
CA LYS A 50 -14.90 -10.79 1.11
C LYS A 50 -15.05 -9.32 0.73
N HIS A 51 -15.89 -9.02 -0.26
CA HIS A 51 -16.27 -7.65 -0.68
C HIS A 51 -15.12 -6.73 -1.15
N TYR A 52 -13.93 -7.27 -1.47
CA TYR A 52 -12.79 -6.48 -1.99
C TYR A 52 -13.12 -5.64 -3.24
N GLN A 53 -14.17 -6.01 -3.99
CA GLN A 53 -14.64 -5.32 -5.19
C GLN A 53 -15.31 -3.97 -4.88
N THR A 54 -15.87 -3.82 -3.68
CA THR A 54 -16.55 -2.60 -3.22
C THR A 54 -15.55 -1.50 -2.84
N TYR A 55 -14.32 -1.85 -2.50
CA TYR A 55 -13.30 -0.94 -1.99
C TYR A 55 -12.33 -0.40 -3.06
N GLY A 56 -12.49 -0.77 -4.34
CA GLY A 56 -11.80 -0.14 -5.47
C GLY A 56 -10.90 -1.06 -6.33
N THR A 57 -9.97 -0.43 -7.07
CA THR A 57 -9.19 -1.03 -8.16
C THR A 57 -7.96 -1.81 -7.68
N GLY A 58 -8.16 -3.02 -7.17
CA GLY A 58 -7.09 -4.04 -7.03
C GLY A 58 -5.83 -3.56 -6.32
N LEU A 59 -4.68 -3.46 -7.01
CA LEU A 59 -3.40 -3.05 -6.40
C LEU A 59 -3.44 -1.71 -5.67
N HIS A 60 -4.29 -0.78 -6.11
CA HIS A 60 -4.44 0.49 -5.44
C HIS A 60 -4.94 0.31 -4.01
N LEU A 61 -5.74 -0.73 -3.73
CA LEU A 61 -6.20 -1.02 -2.37
C LEU A 61 -5.02 -1.29 -1.43
N PHE A 62 -4.01 -2.06 -1.85
CA PHE A 62 -2.80 -2.28 -1.04
C PHE A 62 -2.02 -0.98 -0.80
N ARG A 63 -1.95 -0.10 -1.81
CA ARG A 63 -1.33 1.22 -1.65
C ARG A 63 -2.09 2.07 -0.63
N HIS A 64 -3.42 2.07 -0.67
CA HIS A 64 -4.25 2.76 0.32
C HIS A 64 -4.09 2.16 1.72
N SER A 65 -4.10 0.83 1.86
CA SER A 65 -3.87 0.17 3.14
C SER A 65 -2.50 0.49 3.73
N PHE A 66 -1.46 0.51 2.91
CA PHE A 66 -0.11 0.90 3.33
C PHE A 66 -0.04 2.35 3.80
N ALA A 67 -0.67 3.27 3.06
CA ALA A 67 -0.74 4.67 3.44
C ALA A 67 -1.47 4.90 4.77
N THR A 68 -2.63 4.26 4.94
CA THR A 68 -3.40 4.34 6.18
C THR A 68 -2.59 3.81 7.36
N LEU A 69 -1.87 2.70 7.19
CA LEU A 69 -1.02 2.12 8.23
C LEU A 69 0.12 3.08 8.63
N ILE A 70 0.86 3.63 7.67
CA ILE A 70 1.94 4.58 7.97
C ILE A 70 1.39 5.80 8.72
N TYR A 71 0.28 6.37 8.23
CA TYR A 71 -0.29 7.55 8.86
C TYR A 71 -0.82 7.24 10.26
N GLN A 72 -1.43 6.06 10.48
CA GLN A 72 -1.87 5.60 11.79
C GLN A 72 -0.71 5.57 12.80
N GLU A 73 0.41 4.94 12.42
CA GLU A 73 1.58 4.78 13.29
C GLU A 73 2.34 6.09 13.53
N THR A 74 2.55 6.87 12.46
CA THR A 74 3.45 8.04 12.52
C THR A 74 2.73 9.35 12.80
N GLN A 75 1.43 9.44 12.45
CA GLN A 75 0.66 10.69 12.40
C GLN A 75 1.34 11.80 11.56
N ASP A 76 2.31 11.43 10.71
CA ASP A 76 3.08 12.36 9.89
C ASP A 76 2.63 12.26 8.44
N LEU A 77 1.92 13.30 8.00
CA LEU A 77 1.40 13.39 6.65
C LEU A 77 2.51 13.55 5.59
N VAL A 78 3.61 14.24 5.93
CA VAL A 78 4.74 14.47 5.03
C VAL A 78 5.52 13.19 4.83
N LEU A 79 5.78 12.45 5.91
CA LEU A 79 6.41 11.13 5.86
C LEU A 79 5.54 10.15 5.05
N THR A 80 4.23 10.12 5.30
CA THR A 80 3.29 9.31 4.53
C THR A 80 3.34 9.67 3.04
N SER A 81 3.36 10.96 2.71
CA SER A 81 3.44 11.46 1.33
C SER A 81 4.72 11.04 0.63
N ARG A 82 5.87 11.12 1.32
CA ARG A 82 7.18 10.69 0.82
C ARG A 82 7.23 9.19 0.58
N ALA A 83 6.73 8.39 1.52
CA ALA A 83 6.66 6.94 1.39
C ALA A 83 5.80 6.49 0.20
N LEU A 84 4.77 7.27 -0.16
CA LEU A 84 3.90 7.00 -1.31
C LEU A 84 4.41 7.59 -2.63
N GLY A 85 5.40 8.48 -2.60
CA GLY A 85 5.88 9.22 -3.77
C GLY A 85 4.82 10.17 -4.34
N HIS A 86 4.01 10.81 -3.49
CA HIS A 86 3.03 11.80 -3.94
C HIS A 86 3.70 13.14 -4.25
N ASN A 87 3.37 13.70 -5.42
CA ASN A 87 3.83 15.04 -5.84
C ASN A 87 3.10 16.19 -5.11
N SER A 88 1.99 15.87 -4.42
CA SER A 88 1.21 16.86 -3.68
C SER A 88 0.70 16.26 -2.37
N LEU A 89 0.82 17.04 -1.30
CA LEU A 89 0.30 16.69 0.02
C LEU A 89 -1.24 16.60 0.02
N LEU A 90 -1.90 17.31 -0.90
CA LEU A 90 -3.35 17.28 -1.05
C LEU A 90 -3.86 15.86 -1.38
N SER A 91 -3.10 15.10 -2.18
CA SER A 91 -3.43 13.71 -2.51
C SER A 91 -3.26 12.77 -1.31
N THR A 92 -2.45 13.14 -0.32
CA THR A 92 -2.20 12.37 0.91
C THR A 92 -3.20 12.71 2.01
N LYS A 93 -3.84 13.89 1.95
CA LYS A 93 -4.86 14.34 2.92
C LYS A 93 -5.99 13.33 3.13
N ILE A 94 -6.23 12.46 2.15
CA ILE A 94 -7.28 11.45 2.23
C ILE A 94 -7.10 10.45 3.38
N TYR A 95 -5.88 10.28 3.90
CA TYR A 95 -5.61 9.33 4.98
C TYR A 95 -5.82 9.92 6.39
N ILE A 96 -5.99 11.25 6.50
CA ILE A 96 -6.23 11.95 7.77
C ILE A 96 -7.60 11.57 8.36
N HIS A 97 -8.63 11.50 7.51
CA HIS A 97 -10.01 11.30 7.94
C HIS A 97 -10.39 9.83 8.15
N THR A 98 -9.55 8.88 7.69
CA THR A 98 -9.79 7.45 7.89
C THR A 98 -9.55 7.04 9.36
N THR A 99 -8.83 7.83 10.15
CA THR A 99 -8.63 7.60 11.57
C THR A 99 -9.68 8.34 12.41
N GLN A 100 -10.83 7.71 12.63
CA GLN A 100 -11.87 8.15 13.58
C GLN A 100 -11.32 8.46 14.99
N GLU A 101 -10.15 7.90 15.32
CA GLU A 101 -9.42 8.14 16.57
C GLU A 101 -8.90 9.58 16.76
N HIS A 102 -8.72 10.34 15.68
CA HIS A 102 -8.14 11.69 15.78
C HIS A 102 -9.07 12.65 16.53
N ASN A 103 -10.39 12.58 16.29
CA ASN A 103 -11.36 13.40 17.00
C ASN A 103 -11.39 13.09 18.51
N LYS A 104 -11.16 11.83 18.89
CA LYS A 104 -11.07 11.42 20.32
C LYS A 104 -9.80 11.96 20.98
N LYS A 105 -8.66 11.96 20.27
CA LYS A 105 -7.41 12.53 20.77
C LYS A 105 -7.51 14.05 20.96
N VAL A 106 -8.12 14.76 20.02
CA VAL A 106 -8.35 16.22 20.15
C VAL A 106 -9.23 16.52 21.37
N ALA A 107 -10.33 15.80 21.54
CA ALA A 107 -11.18 15.95 22.73
C ALA A 107 -10.40 15.71 24.03
N CYS A 108 -9.56 14.68 24.07
CA CYS A 108 -8.71 14.37 25.23
C CYS A 108 -7.67 15.47 25.53
N VAL A 109 -7.05 16.06 24.51
CA VAL A 109 -6.12 17.19 24.68
C VAL A 109 -6.85 18.40 25.24
N PHE A 110 -8.02 18.73 24.70
CA PHE A 110 -8.84 19.83 25.23
C PHE A 110 -9.28 19.56 26.67
N ASP A 111 -9.71 18.35 27.01
CA ASP A 111 -10.07 17.98 28.39
C ASP A 111 -8.88 18.09 29.35
N THR A 112 -7.66 17.82 28.88
CA THR A 112 -6.44 17.96 29.68
C THR A 112 -6.08 19.43 29.90
N LEU A 113 -6.19 20.25 28.86
CA LEU A 113 -5.94 21.70 28.90
C LEU A 113 -6.98 22.47 29.73
N LEU A 114 -8.22 21.99 29.77
CA LEU A 114 -9.30 22.61 30.56
C LEU A 114 -9.26 22.21 32.04
N LYS A 115 -8.50 21.17 32.39
CA LYS A 115 -8.31 20.69 33.77
C LYS A 115 -7.02 21.19 34.43
N SER A 116 -6.11 21.81 33.67
CA SER A 116 -4.91 22.49 34.14
C SER A 116 -5.16 23.96 34.42
#